data_AF-A0A947RQU5-F1
#
_entry.id   AF-A0A947RQU5-F1
#
_cell.length_a   1.000
_cell.length_b   1.000
_cell.length_c   1.000
_cell.angle_alpha   90.00
_cell.angle_beta   90.00
_cell.angle_gamma   90.00
#
_symmetry.space_group_name_H-M   'P 1'
#
loop_
_entity.id
_entity.type
_entity.pdbx_description
1 polymer ?
#
loop_
_entity_poly.entity_id
_entity_poly.type
_entity_poly.pdbx_seq_one_letter_code
_entity_poly.pdbx_strand_id
1 'polypeptide(L)'
;MTDKAMPKMDRRKTLAKGQIKMERVFVTIDRYAAWLSAILLFLFIASGYGMTKPDFVLRATGGLITWRVAYDMHNLLILPIIGTFILHTFYGLRRALMRRTKRRRGSTWIAIGVGVAVLAYLLVLVFAPTGF
;
A
#
# COMPACT_ATOMS: atom_id res chain seq x y z
N MET A 1 -15.90 16.15 -56.85
CA MET A 1 -15.36 15.16 -55.90
C MET A 1 -14.50 15.90 -54.90
N THR A 2 -14.97 16.10 -53.67
CA THR A 2 -14.21 16.79 -52.62
C THR A 2 -13.40 15.78 -51.83
N ASP A 3 -12.09 15.78 -52.04
CA ASP A 3 -11.13 15.06 -51.19
C ASP A 3 -11.20 15.63 -49.77
N LYS A 4 -11.89 14.91 -48.88
CA LYS A 4 -11.81 15.17 -47.44
C LYS A 4 -10.45 14.69 -46.96
N ALA A 5 -9.48 15.61 -46.93
CA ALA A 5 -8.20 15.38 -46.28
C ALA A 5 -8.43 14.92 -44.84
N MET A 6 -8.13 13.65 -44.54
CA MET A 6 -8.21 13.14 -43.18
C MET A 6 -7.22 13.91 -42.29
N PRO A 7 -7.65 14.42 -41.13
CA PRO A 7 -6.77 15.13 -40.22
C PRO A 7 -5.67 14.19 -39.73
N LYS A 8 -4.40 14.52 -40.02
CA LYS A 8 -3.23 13.80 -39.51
C LYS A 8 -3.28 13.79 -37.99
N MET A 9 -3.66 12.65 -37.42
CA MET A 9 -3.72 12.46 -35.98
C MET A 9 -2.29 12.48 -35.42
N ASP A 10 -1.97 13.53 -34.67
CA ASP A 10 -0.65 13.72 -34.06
C ASP A 10 -0.44 12.70 -32.93
N ARG A 11 0.21 11.57 -33.27
CA ARG A 11 0.53 10.43 -32.37
C ARG A 11 1.22 10.86 -31.07
N ARG A 12 1.95 11.99 -31.05
CA ARG A 12 2.62 12.46 -29.82
C ARG A 12 1.62 13.00 -28.80
N LYS A 13 0.57 13.70 -29.24
CA LYS A 13 -0.46 14.25 -28.35
C LYS A 13 -1.33 13.15 -27.72
N THR A 14 -1.60 12.07 -28.45
CA THR A 14 -2.36 10.92 -27.92
C THR A 14 -1.57 10.13 -26.87
N LEU A 15 -0.26 9.92 -27.07
CA LEU A 15 0.60 9.24 -26.08
C LEU A 15 0.74 10.06 -24.78
N ALA A 16 0.97 11.37 -24.88
CA ALA A 16 1.07 12.25 -23.72
C ALA A 16 -0.24 12.29 -22.90
N LYS A 17 -1.40 12.31 -23.58
CA LYS A 17 -2.72 12.29 -22.93
C LYS A 17 -2.97 10.97 -22.17
N GLY A 18 -2.50 9.84 -22.72
CA GLY A 18 -2.57 8.53 -22.06
C GLY A 18 -1.73 8.47 -20.76
N GLN A 19 -0.52 9.01 -20.78
CA GLN A 19 0.36 9.05 -19.61
C GLN A 19 -0.22 9.88 -18.46
N ILE A 20 -0.80 11.05 -18.76
CA ILE A 20 -1.44 11.92 -17.75
C ILE A 20 -2.64 11.23 -17.09
N LYS A 21 -3.45 10.50 -17.87
CA LYS A 21 -4.60 9.74 -17.35
C LYS A 21 -4.15 8.63 -16.40
N MET A 22 -3.10 7.89 -16.77
CA MET A 22 -2.55 6.82 -15.92
C MET A 22 -1.95 7.36 -14.62
N GLU A 23 -1.22 8.48 -14.67
CA GLU A 23 -0.66 9.10 -13.47
C GLU A 23 -1.73 9.49 -12.45
N ARG A 24 -2.85 10.04 -12.92
CA ARG A 24 -3.99 10.37 -12.06
C ARG A 24 -4.59 9.13 -11.39
N VAL A 25 -4.73 8.03 -12.13
CA VAL A 25 -5.22 6.75 -11.57
C VAL A 25 -4.29 6.24 -10.47
N PHE A 26 -2.98 6.26 -10.68
CA PHE A 26 -2.01 5.84 -9.65
C PHE A 26 -2.09 6.68 -8.39
N VAL A 27 -2.26 8.01 -8.51
CA VAL A 27 -2.40 8.89 -7.34
C VAL A 27 -3.67 8.56 -6.55
N THR A 28 -4.77 8.26 -7.24
CA THR A 28 -6.02 7.86 -6.58
C THR A 28 -5.86 6.53 -5.86
N ILE A 29 -5.25 5.52 -6.51
CA ILE A 29 -4.99 4.21 -5.90
C ILE A 29 -4.11 4.35 -4.66
N ASP A 30 -3.03 5.13 -4.74
CA ASP A 30 -2.14 5.38 -3.60
C ASP A 30 -2.89 6.05 -2.42
N ARG A 31 -3.79 7.01 -2.71
CA ARG A 31 -4.61 7.64 -1.68
C ARG A 31 -5.56 6.65 -1.01
N TYR A 32 -6.20 5.77 -1.78
CA TYR A 32 -7.04 4.71 -1.20
C TYR A 32 -6.23 3.70 -0.42
N ALA A 33 -5.04 3.32 -0.90
CA ALA A 33 -4.13 2.44 -0.18
C ALA A 33 -3.72 3.04 1.16
N ALA A 34 -3.42 4.34 1.23
CA ALA A 34 -3.10 5.03 2.48
C ALA A 34 -4.25 4.99 3.50
N TRP A 35 -5.48 5.30 3.06
CA TRP A 35 -6.67 5.23 3.92
C TRP A 35 -6.96 3.79 4.38
N LEU A 36 -6.83 2.83 3.48
CA LEU A 36 -7.00 1.42 3.80
C LEU A 36 -5.96 0.97 4.82
N SER A 37 -4.67 1.32 4.64
CA SER A 37 -3.61 1.03 5.61
C SER A 37 -3.92 1.62 6.98
N ALA A 38 -4.43 2.86 7.04
CA ALA A 38 -4.78 3.51 8.31
C ALA A 38 -5.91 2.77 9.05
N ILE A 39 -6.96 2.35 8.33
CA ILE A 39 -8.07 1.57 8.90
C ILE A 39 -7.57 0.20 9.38
N LEU A 40 -6.79 -0.50 8.56
CA LEU A 40 -6.24 -1.81 8.92
C LEU A 40 -5.35 -1.70 10.16
N LEU A 41 -4.47 -0.70 10.22
CA LEU A 41 -3.61 -0.44 11.37
C LEU A 41 -4.43 -0.15 12.63
N PHE A 42 -5.47 0.66 12.52
CA PHE A 42 -6.37 0.92 13.64
C PHE A 42 -7.01 -0.37 14.16
N LEU A 43 -7.55 -1.21 13.26
CA LEU A 43 -8.13 -2.50 13.63
C LEU A 43 -7.12 -3.44 14.28
N PHE A 44 -5.87 -3.43 13.81
CA PHE A 44 -4.79 -4.26 14.34
C PHE A 44 -4.36 -3.82 15.74
N ILE A 45 -4.30 -2.52 15.99
CA ILE A 45 -4.06 -1.98 17.33
C ILE A 45 -5.22 -2.33 18.25
N ALA A 46 -6.46 -2.14 17.79
CA ALA A 46 -7.66 -2.46 18.58
C ALA A 46 -7.74 -3.95 18.93
N SER A 47 -7.43 -4.84 17.98
CA SER A 47 -7.40 -6.28 18.24
C SER A 47 -6.25 -6.69 19.17
N GLY A 48 -5.06 -6.09 19.02
CA GLY A 48 -3.95 -6.30 19.95
C GLY A 48 -4.29 -5.82 21.37
N TYR A 49 -5.01 -4.70 21.50
CA TYR A 49 -5.52 -4.25 22.78
C TYR A 49 -6.53 -5.23 23.39
N GLY A 50 -7.44 -5.79 22.57
CA GLY A 50 -8.37 -6.86 22.98
C GLY A 50 -7.68 -8.12 23.49
N MET A 51 -6.50 -8.46 22.97
CA MET A 51 -5.70 -9.57 23.48
C MET A 51 -5.05 -9.28 24.85
N THR A 52 -4.64 -8.03 25.10
CA THR A 52 -3.97 -7.64 26.35
C THR A 52 -4.94 -7.30 27.49
N LYS A 53 -6.14 -6.80 27.16
CA LYS A 53 -7.19 -6.42 28.11
C LYS A 53 -8.56 -7.00 27.70
N PRO A 54 -8.71 -8.34 27.69
CA PRO A 54 -9.91 -8.99 27.16
C PRO A 54 -11.18 -8.64 27.93
N ASP A 55 -11.14 -8.54 29.26
CA ASP A 55 -12.33 -8.23 30.05
C ASP A 55 -12.90 -6.84 29.77
N PHE A 56 -12.02 -5.85 29.55
CA PHE A 56 -12.42 -4.49 29.21
C PHE A 56 -13.08 -4.46 27.83
N VAL A 57 -12.45 -5.08 26.83
CA VAL A 57 -12.97 -5.09 25.46
C VAL A 57 -14.25 -5.91 25.36
N LEU A 58 -14.34 -7.04 26.07
CA LEU A 58 -15.55 -7.85 26.13
C LEU A 58 -16.73 -7.04 26.68
N ARG A 59 -16.54 -6.28 27.77
CA ARG A 59 -17.57 -5.40 28.32
C ARG A 59 -17.92 -4.24 27.39
N ALA A 60 -16.91 -3.58 26.84
CA ALA A 60 -17.09 -2.42 25.95
C ALA A 60 -17.83 -2.77 24.65
N THR A 61 -17.66 -4.01 24.17
CA THR A 61 -18.27 -4.49 22.92
C THR A 61 -19.55 -5.29 23.16
N GLY A 62 -20.05 -5.34 24.40
CA GLY A 62 -21.27 -6.09 24.73
C GLY A 62 -21.14 -7.61 24.50
N GLY A 63 -19.93 -8.15 24.60
CA GLY A 63 -19.64 -9.56 24.38
C GLY A 63 -19.27 -9.94 22.94
N LEU A 64 -19.24 -9.00 22.00
CA LEU A 64 -18.96 -9.28 20.59
C LEU A 64 -17.50 -9.65 20.34
N ILE A 65 -16.55 -8.94 20.97
CA ILE A 65 -15.12 -9.21 20.79
C ILE A 65 -14.61 -9.96 22.01
N THR A 66 -14.50 -11.28 21.86
CA THR A 66 -13.80 -12.15 22.81
C THR A 66 -12.29 -12.13 22.54
N TRP A 67 -11.48 -12.64 23.48
CA TRP A 67 -10.04 -12.78 23.29
C TRP A 67 -9.69 -13.57 22.02
N ARG A 68 -10.42 -14.66 21.73
CA ARG A 68 -10.19 -15.48 20.54
C ARG A 68 -10.50 -14.72 19.25
N VAL A 69 -11.62 -13.99 19.21
CA VAL A 69 -11.97 -13.15 18.06
C VAL A 69 -10.90 -12.06 17.85
N ALA A 70 -10.42 -11.42 18.92
CA ALA A 70 -9.36 -10.45 18.86
C ALA A 70 -8.05 -11.05 18.32
N TYR A 71 -7.67 -12.25 18.78
CA TYR A 71 -6.50 -12.98 18.29
C TYR A 71 -6.60 -13.31 16.79
N ASP A 72 -7.73 -13.88 16.35
CA ASP A 72 -7.94 -14.23 14.95
C ASP A 72 -7.92 -12.99 14.05
N MET A 73 -8.60 -11.91 14.47
CA MET A 73 -8.55 -10.63 13.76
C MET A 73 -7.12 -10.07 13.70
N HIS A 74 -6.37 -10.10 14.80
CA HIS A 74 -5.01 -9.59 14.84
C HIS A 74 -4.10 -10.30 13.84
N ASN A 75 -4.13 -11.64 13.84
CA ASN A 75 -3.33 -12.45 12.92
C ASN A 75 -3.75 -12.27 11.46
N LEU A 76 -5.06 -12.25 11.19
CA LEU A 76 -5.58 -12.05 9.83
C LEU A 76 -5.23 -10.66 9.26
N LEU A 77 -5.06 -9.65 10.12
CA LEU A 77 -4.72 -8.29 9.72
C LEU A 77 -3.24 -8.10 9.38
N ILE A 78 -2.33 -8.98 9.81
CA ILE A 78 -0.88 -8.85 9.57
C ILE A 78 -0.58 -8.78 8.07
N LEU A 79 -1.04 -9.78 7.30
CA LEU A 79 -0.78 -9.86 5.86
C LEU A 79 -1.34 -8.65 5.07
N PRO A 80 -2.61 -8.24 5.21
CA PRO A 80 -3.13 -7.09 4.48
C PRO A 80 -2.47 -5.78 4.91
N ILE A 81 -2.09 -5.59 6.18
CA ILE A 81 -1.32 -4.41 6.62
C ILE A 81 0.03 -4.37 5.91
N ILE A 82 0.78 -5.46 5.92
CA ILE A 82 2.08 -5.53 5.26
C ILE A 82 1.90 -5.22 3.77
N GLY A 83 0.97 -5.88 3.09
CA GLY A 83 0.70 -5.67 1.66
C GLY A 83 0.36 -4.22 1.30
N THR A 84 -0.57 -3.62 2.05
CA THR A 84 -0.99 -2.22 1.82
C THR A 84 0.11 -1.21 2.17
N PHE A 85 0.89 -1.48 3.22
CA PHE A 85 2.04 -0.66 3.61
C PHE A 85 3.15 -0.68 2.55
N ILE A 86 3.48 -1.85 2.00
CA ILE A 86 4.45 -1.99 0.91
C ILE A 86 3.98 -1.23 -0.32
N LEU A 87 2.72 -1.42 -0.71
CA LEU A 87 2.14 -0.77 -1.87
C LEU A 87 2.22 0.77 -1.74
N HIS A 88 1.78 1.29 -0.59
CA HIS A 88 1.81 2.72 -0.31
C HIS A 88 3.25 3.27 -0.29
N THR A 89 4.17 2.59 0.40
CA THR A 89 5.57 3.00 0.47
C THR A 89 6.23 2.98 -0.91
N PHE A 90 5.97 1.95 -1.70
CA PHE A 90 6.50 1.83 -3.06
C PHE A 90 6.03 2.96 -3.98
N TYR A 91 4.73 3.31 -3.96
CA TYR A 91 4.21 4.42 -4.75
C TYR A 91 4.73 5.77 -4.27
N GLY A 92 4.77 6.00 -2.95
CA GLY A 92 5.36 7.20 -2.35
C GLY A 92 6.82 7.36 -2.75
N LEU A 93 7.61 6.29 -2.66
CA LEU A 93 9.02 6.26 -3.01
C LEU A 93 9.23 6.48 -4.52
N ARG A 94 8.46 5.80 -5.38
CA ARG A 94 8.49 6.02 -6.84
C ARG A 94 8.20 7.47 -7.19
N ARG A 95 7.20 8.09 -6.56
CA ARG A 95 6.83 9.50 -6.79
C ARG A 95 7.92 10.46 -6.31
N ALA A 96 8.46 10.22 -5.11
CA ALA A 96 9.56 11.00 -4.54
C ALA A 96 10.82 10.90 -5.43
N LEU A 97 11.13 9.69 -5.90
CA LEU A 97 12.20 9.43 -6.84
C LEU A 97 11.98 10.16 -8.15
N MET A 98 10.83 10.01 -8.81
CA MET A 98 10.54 10.71 -10.07
C MET A 98 10.70 12.23 -9.96
N ARG A 99 10.28 12.83 -8.84
CA ARG A 99 10.54 14.25 -8.55
C ARG A 99 12.03 14.57 -8.39
N ARG A 100 12.80 13.67 -7.78
CA ARG A 100 14.27 13.79 -7.60
C ARG A 100 15.09 13.42 -8.84
N THR A 101 14.64 12.53 -9.72
CA THR A 101 15.42 12.02 -10.88
C THR A 101 15.60 13.08 -11.97
N LYS A 102 14.92 14.23 -11.87
CA LYS A 102 15.31 15.42 -12.64
C LYS A 102 16.70 15.96 -12.27
N ARG A 103 17.31 15.52 -11.15
CA ARG A 103 18.60 16.04 -10.64
C ARG A 103 19.76 15.04 -10.59
N ARG A 104 19.58 13.72 -10.35
CA ARG A 104 20.66 12.69 -10.43
C ARG A 104 20.09 11.27 -10.67
N ARG A 105 20.61 10.56 -11.69
CA ARG A 105 20.14 9.24 -12.19
C ARG A 105 20.51 8.01 -11.32
N GLY A 106 21.44 8.12 -10.36
CA GLY A 106 21.96 6.97 -9.60
C GLY A 106 21.13 6.52 -8.38
N SER A 107 20.26 7.38 -7.83
CA SER A 107 19.61 7.14 -6.53
C SER A 107 18.42 6.17 -6.56
N THR A 108 17.90 5.83 -7.73
CA THR A 108 16.67 5.02 -7.89
C THR A 108 16.90 3.56 -7.49
N TRP A 109 18.09 3.00 -7.76
CA TRP A 109 18.42 1.60 -7.45
C TRP A 109 18.57 1.35 -5.95
N ILE A 110 19.08 2.32 -5.21
CA ILE A 110 19.25 2.22 -3.75
C ILE A 110 17.89 2.16 -3.06
N ALA A 111 16.95 3.01 -3.47
CA ALA A 111 15.61 3.05 -2.90
C ALA A 111 14.80 1.77 -3.21
N ILE A 112 14.92 1.22 -4.42
CA ILE A 112 14.33 -0.09 -4.76
C ILE A 112 14.99 -1.19 -3.91
N GLY A 113 16.31 -1.18 -3.79
CA GLY A 113 17.05 -2.14 -2.97
C GLY A 113 16.64 -2.12 -1.50
N VAL A 114 16.48 -0.94 -0.90
CA VAL A 114 16.00 -0.79 0.48
C VAL A 114 14.56 -1.31 0.61
N GLY A 115 13.67 -0.97 -0.32
CA GLY A 115 12.29 -1.48 -0.31
C GLY A 115 12.21 -3.01 -0.39
N VAL A 116 13.01 -3.62 -1.26
CA VAL A 116 13.10 -5.08 -1.40
C VAL A 116 13.73 -5.73 -0.17
N ALA A 117 14.75 -5.13 0.44
CA ALA A 117 15.38 -5.66 1.64
C ALA A 117 14.44 -5.61 2.85
N VAL A 118 13.70 -4.52 3.03
CA VAL A 118 12.67 -4.40 4.09
C VAL A 118 11.55 -5.41 3.86
N LEU A 119 11.11 -5.59 2.61
CA LEU A 119 10.12 -6.60 2.24
C LEU A 119 10.58 -8.02 2.59
N ALA A 120 11.81 -8.36 2.19
CA ALA A 120 12.40 -9.67 2.47
C ALA A 120 12.53 -9.92 3.97
N TYR A 121 12.96 -8.91 4.74
CA TYR A 121 13.05 -9.01 6.20
C TYR A 121 11.68 -9.22 6.87
N LEU A 122 10.65 -8.48 6.43
CA LEU A 122 9.29 -8.64 6.93
C LEU A 122 8.69 -10.01 6.58
N LEU A 123 8.94 -10.52 5.37
CA LEU A 123 8.53 -11.87 4.98
C LEU A 123 9.23 -12.93 5.83
N VAL A 124 10.53 -12.77 6.10
CA VAL A 124 11.25 -13.68 7.01
C VAL A 124 10.64 -13.63 8.41
N LEU A 125 10.29 -12.47 8.96
CA LEU A 125 9.65 -12.42 10.28
C LEU A 125 8.26 -13.08 10.33
N VAL A 126 7.49 -13.01 9.23
CA VAL A 126 6.15 -13.59 9.15
C VAL A 126 6.19 -15.11 8.90
N PHE A 127 7.14 -15.58 8.10
CA PHE A 127 7.23 -16.98 7.68
C PHE A 127 8.33 -17.78 8.38
N ALA A 128 9.21 -17.13 9.13
CA ALA A 128 10.14 -17.85 9.98
C ALA A 128 9.31 -18.68 10.97
N PRO A 129 9.57 -19.99 11.09
CA PRO A 129 8.93 -20.81 12.10
C PRO A 129 9.36 -20.26 13.45
N THR A 130 8.52 -19.43 14.04
CA THR A 130 8.62 -19.09 15.45
C THR A 130 8.18 -20.36 16.17
N GLY A 131 9.16 -21.19 16.56
CA GLY A 131 8.95 -22.44 17.26
C GLY A 131 8.40 -22.23 18.66
N PHE A 132 7.15 -21.77 18.74
CA PHE A 132 6.31 -21.77 19.93
C PHE A 132 5.29 -22.90 19.86
#